data_AF-A0A2L2Z3A7-F1
#
_entry.id   AF-A0A2L2Z3A7-F1
#
_cell.length_a   1.000
_cell.length_b   1.000
_cell.length_c   1.000
_cell.angle_alpha   90.00
_cell.angle_beta   90.00
_cell.angle_gamma   90.00
#
_symmetry.space_group_name_H-M   'P 1'
#
loop_
_entity.id
_entity.type
_entity.pdbx_description
1 polymer ?
#
loop_
_entity_poly.entity_id
_entity_poly.type
_entity_poly.pdbx_seq_one_letter_code
_entity_poly.pdbx_strand_id
1 'polypeptide(L)' 'TRTQNVLGENGRRIRELTSVDQKRFNFPEGSVELYADKVAARGLCALAQCEPLRYMLIGGLAVRRACYGV' A
#
# COMPACT_ATOMS: atom_id res chain seq x y z
N THR A 1 0.06 -4.63 -0.13
CA THR A 1 0.14 -6.04 0.34
C THR A 1 1.22 -6.31 1.37
N ARG A 2 2.27 -5.49 1.48
CA ARG A 2 3.30 -5.63 2.53
C ARG A 2 2.95 -4.73 3.71
N THR A 3 2.39 -5.30 4.78
CA THR A 3 1.93 -4.57 5.97
C THR A 3 3.06 -3.81 6.67
N GLN A 4 4.25 -4.40 6.76
CA GLN A 4 5.42 -3.75 7.38
C GLN A 4 5.78 -2.40 6.72
N ASN A 5 5.65 -2.31 5.40
CA ASN A 5 5.93 -1.07 4.66
C ASN A 5 4.90 0.03 4.92
N VAL A 6 3.67 -0.35 5.30
CA VAL A 6 2.58 0.57 5.67
C VAL A 6 2.79 1.07 7.11
N LEU A 7 3.19 0.19 8.03
CA LEU A 7 3.53 0.56 9.40
C LEU A 7 4.75 1.48 9.47
N GLY A 8 5.78 1.20 8.66
CA GLY A 8 7.05 1.91 8.69
C GLY A 8 7.91 1.55 9.91
N GLU A 9 9.05 2.22 10.04
CA GLU A 9 9.96 2.02 11.16
C GLU A 9 9.26 2.41 12.48
N ASN A 10 9.20 1.47 13.44
CA ASN A 10 8.54 1.66 14.74
C ASN A 10 7.11 2.23 14.65
N GLY A 11 6.37 1.94 13.57
CA GLY A 11 5.01 2.43 13.37
C GLY A 11 4.92 3.92 12.98
N ARG A 12 6.03 4.55 12.60
CA ARG A 12 6.07 5.99 12.27
C ARG A 12 5.14 6.34 11.12
N ARG A 13 5.17 5.56 10.03
CA ARG A 13 4.41 5.87 8.81
C ARG A 13 2.89 5.81 9.05
N ILE A 14 2.42 4.83 9.82
CA ILE A 14 0.98 4.73 10.13
C ILE A 14 0.51 5.89 11.02
N ARG A 15 1.32 6.36 11.98
CA ARG A 15 1.00 7.55 12.80
C ARG A 15 0.98 8.85 11.97
N GLU A 16 1.91 8.98 11.02
CA GLU A 16 1.94 10.12 10.10
C GLU A 16 0.70 10.13 9.19
N LEU A 17 0.30 8.97 8.65
CA LEU A 17 -0.93 8.85 7.86
C LEU A 17 -2.18 9.20 8.67
N THR A 18 -2.31 8.69 9.90
CA THR A 18 -3.41 9.05 10.80
C THR A 18 -3.45 10.57 11.05
N SER A 19 -2.28 11.19 11.23
CA SER A 19 -2.17 12.65 11.43
C SER A 19 -2.60 13.44 10.19
N VAL A 20 -2.32 12.94 8.98
CA VAL A 20 -2.76 13.57 7.72
C VAL A 20 -4.27 13.51 7.59
N ASP A 21 -4.90 12.37 7.87
CA ASP A 21 -6.35 12.22 7.80
C ASP A 21 -7.05 13.10 8.85
N GLN A 22 -6.54 13.13 10.08
CA GLN A 22 -7.08 13.98 11.14
C GLN A 22 -7.07 15.47 10.73
N LYS A 23 -5.94 15.97 10.24
CA LYS A 23 -5.80 17.38 9.83
C LYS A 23 -6.57 17.73 8.56
N ARG A 24 -6.65 16.79 7.59
CA ARG A 24 -7.32 17.03 6.31
C ARG A 24 -8.84 17.16 6.48
N PHE A 25 -9.42 16.38 7.39
CA PHE A 25 -10.87 16.31 7.59
C PHE A 25 -11.32 16.99 8.90
N ASN A 26 -10.42 17.66 9.62
CA ASN A 26 -10.68 18.27 10.94
C ASN A 26 -11.28 17.29 11.96
N PHE A 27 -10.81 16.04 11.98
CA PHE A 27 -11.21 15.10 13.02
C PHE A 27 -10.56 15.47 14.36
N PRO A 28 -11.30 15.35 15.48
CA PRO A 28 -10.71 15.52 16.81
C PRO A 28 -9.64 14.46 17.07
N GLU A 29 -8.63 14.82 17.86
CA GLU A 29 -7.52 13.92 18.18
C GLU A 29 -8.03 12.61 18.80
N GLY A 30 -7.49 11.48 18.34
CA GLY A 30 -7.85 10.14 18.83
C GLY A 30 -9.19 9.60 18.34
N SER A 31 -9.96 10.34 17.54
CA SER A 31 -11.25 9.85 17.00
C SER A 31 -11.12 8.89 15.81
N VAL A 32 -9.97 8.89 15.14
CA VAL A 32 -9.68 8.04 13.97
C VAL A 32 -8.36 7.31 14.18
N GLU A 33 -8.39 6.01 13.94
CA GLU A 33 -7.23 5.12 13.98
C GLU A 33 -7.15 4.28 12.70
N LEU A 34 -5.92 4.06 12.22
CA LEU A 34 -5.65 3.27 11.03
C LEU A 34 -5.10 1.90 11.44
N TYR A 35 -5.58 0.85 10.76
CA TYR A 35 -5.13 -0.52 10.92
C TYR A 35 -4.62 -1.06 9.58
N ALA A 36 -3.66 -1.97 9.62
CA ALA A 36 -3.04 -2.54 8.42
C ALA A 36 -3.08 -4.06 8.45
N ASP A 37 -3.94 -4.65 7.63
CA ASP A 37 -4.08 -6.09 7.50
C ASP A 37 -3.46 -6.67 6.24
N LYS A 38 -3.02 -7.93 6.35
CA LYS A 38 -2.46 -8.67 5.23
C LYS A 38 -3.58 -9.30 4.41
N VAL A 39 -3.62 -8.97 3.12
CA VAL A 39 -4.49 -9.66 2.16
C VAL A 39 -4.01 -11.11 2.00
N ALA A 40 -4.86 -12.07 2.38
CA ALA A 40 -4.53 -13.50 2.31
C ALA A 40 -4.31 -13.96 0.87
N ALA A 41 -5.34 -13.89 0.03
CA ALA A 41 -5.26 -14.27 -1.39
C ALA A 41 -4.82 -13.09 -2.27
N ARG A 42 -3.58 -12.62 -2.09
CA ARG A 42 -3.02 -11.51 -2.91
C ARG A 42 -3.18 -11.73 -4.41
N GLY A 43 -3.08 -12.98 -4.87
CA GLY A 43 -3.31 -13.42 -6.26
C GLY A 43 -4.61 -12.89 -6.87
N LEU A 44 -5.66 -12.80 -6.04
CA LEU A 44 -7.01 -12.45 -6.48
C LEU A 44 -7.32 -10.96 -6.39
N CYS A 45 -6.41 -10.15 -5.84
CA CYS A 45 -6.58 -8.71 -5.75
C CYS A 45 -6.00 -8.02 -7.00
N ALA A 46 -6.88 -7.57 -7.91
CA ALA A 46 -6.46 -6.92 -9.16
C ALA A 46 -5.47 -5.76 -8.94
N LEU A 47 -5.74 -4.88 -7.97
CA LEU A 47 -4.84 -3.76 -7.65
C LEU A 47 -3.44 -4.24 -7.20
N ALA A 48 -3.40 -5.31 -6.40
CA ALA A 48 -2.15 -5.88 -5.92
C ALA A 48 -1.32 -6.60 -6.99
N GLN A 49 -1.96 -6.99 -8.10
CA GLN A 49 -1.34 -7.56 -9.30
C GLN A 49 -0.88 -6.47 -10.28
N CYS A 50 -1.67 -5.42 -10.45
CA CYS A 50 -1.30 -4.29 -11.31
C CYS A 50 -0.13 -3.47 -10.73
N GLU A 51 -0.01 -3.37 -9.41
CA GLU A 51 1.06 -2.60 -8.77
C GLU A 51 2.49 -3.11 -9.11
N PRO A 52 2.84 -4.41 -8.98
CA PRO A 52 4.15 -4.91 -9.43
C PRO A 52 4.33 -4.79 -10.94
N LEU A 53 3.27 -4.96 -11.74
CA LEU A 53 3.34 -4.75 -13.20
C LEU A 53 3.81 -3.34 -13.54
N ARG A 54 3.26 -2.30 -12.88
CA ARG A 54 3.71 -0.91 -13.03
C ARG A 54 5.21 -0.77 -12.79
N TYR A 55 5.73 -1.35 -11.72
CA TYR A 55 7.16 -1.27 -11.41
C TYR A 55 8.04 -2.03 -12.40
N MET A 56 7.60 -3.20 -12.89
CA MET A 56 8.33 -3.94 -13.93
C MET A 56 8.40 -3.14 -15.23
N LEU A 57 7.31 -2.49 -15.63
CA LEU A 57 7.26 -1.68 -16.86
C LEU A 57 8.10 -0.41 -16.74
N ILE A 58 8.03 0.30 -15.61
CA ILE A 58 8.89 1.47 -15.33
C ILE A 58 10.37 1.05 -15.28
N GLY A 59 10.67 -0.14 -14.78
CA GLY A 59 12.01 -0.73 -14.78
C GLY A 59 12.52 -1.17 -16.16
N GLY A 60 11.77 -0.94 -17.23
CA GLY A 60 12.18 -1.24 -18.60
C GLY A 60 12.00 -2.70 -19.03
N LEU A 61 11.27 -3.52 -18.26
CA LEU A 61 10.99 -4.89 -18.66
C LEU A 61 10.05 -4.91 -19.88
N ALA A 62 10.36 -5.75 -20.87
CA ALA A 62 9.53 -5.91 -22.05
C ALA A 62 8.09 -6.31 -21.67
N VAL A 63 7.09 -5.62 -22.25
CA VAL A 63 5.67 -5.69 -21.84
C VAL A 63 5.16 -7.13 -21.76
N ARG A 64 5.35 -7.94 -22.81
CA ARG A 64 4.88 -9.34 -22.83
C ARG A 64 5.48 -10.18 -21.69
N ARG A 65 6.78 -9.99 -21.42
CA ARG A 65 7.47 -10.70 -20.34
C ARG A 65 6.97 -10.25 -18.96
N ALA A 66 6.71 -8.96 -18.80
CA ALA A 66 6.13 -8.42 -17.57
C ALA A 66 4.73 -9.01 -17.31
N CYS A 67 3.88 -9.10 -18.34
CA CYS A 67 2.53 -9.65 -18.22
C CYS A 67 2.50 -11.16 -17.92
N TYR A 68 3.44 -11.96 -18.45
CA TYR A 68 3.50 -13.39 -18.12
C TYR A 68 3.95 -13.70 -16.69
N GLY A 69 4.60 -12.75 -16.01
CA GLY A 69 5.07 -12.90 -14.63
C GLY A 69 4.10 -12.38 -13.56
N VAL A 70 2.94 -11.87 -13.97
CA VAL A 70 1.84 -11.42 -13.11
C VAL A 70 0.84 -12.56 -12.97
#